data_AF-A0A7D6VA30-F1
#
_entry.id   AF-A0A7D6VA30-F1
#
_cell.length_a   1.000
_cell.length_b   1.000
_cell.length_c   1.000
_cell.angle_alpha   90.00
_cell.angle_beta   90.00
_cell.angle_gamma   90.00
#
_symmetry.space_group_name_H-M   'P 1'
#
loop_
_entity.id
_entity.type
_entity.pdbx_description
1 polymer ?
#
loop_
_entity_poly.entity_id
_entity_poly.type
_entity_poly.pdbx_seq_one_letter_code
_entity_poly.pdbx_strand_id
1 'polypeptide(L)'
;MSLSVTASGLTPAHADPYPAPAAPDPTYVFAQVVELFSGTFTDLLTPGQFEYLVKAGILTNVGRLAEPFVNLSKPETWHTPDGAVGALAAAQQLWDALTHIAPFNLGFPPHPGYTPDWNNNGLFGVADIDDAMHDDTYDDPAYETAKFRLPCNNPDGSIWYETADGSCAPGDSGVAFKLGTVKKIQIVNARGITLAGKVFFPADVDPDNPGSEKRPATIGFPGASESQNDVAMYAQGAARNGYISFTFAQAGQPASDGNALDLLTPFLQVENCFAPGSCLDAQDVTRWVAGDDILPISDLNNEIGNIIRLQNPRLVRINPAYEPAGENKRNPWLDAIDTEHINLWGQSVGSIGMSSYLNYQDKGRGYDGRPLPRVSAASLMSGFTQHVASAAVQWQTADIDIPGLNQYGIIFPNPLFQATDGPIGTKDLYDMERRDPRSTNPMMYITYESGSHGDSINWLGVPHNPKSPALSVHYTMSWFNCYGRADADQTACDNLSKPRDGLSRAVATEYAPQGHYGPSYCVTIPDRATIEQIIRPQIFLQNLTSSPGWYDCTRQD
;
A
#
# COMPACT_ATOMS: atom_id res chain seq x y z
N MET A 1 -24.55 -36.31 44.28
CA MET A 1 -25.39 -35.51 43.36
C MET A 1 -24.49 -34.44 42.78
N SER A 2 -23.93 -34.71 41.59
CA SER A 2 -23.09 -33.76 40.86
C SER A 2 -23.96 -33.07 39.81
N LEU A 3 -23.97 -31.74 39.82
CA LEU A 3 -24.62 -30.91 38.81
C LEU A 3 -23.52 -30.35 37.91
N SER A 4 -23.39 -30.94 36.72
CA SER A 4 -22.56 -30.42 35.62
C SER A 4 -23.33 -29.29 34.94
N VAL A 5 -22.76 -28.08 34.94
CA VAL A 5 -23.24 -26.98 34.11
C VAL A 5 -22.45 -27.03 32.81
N THR A 6 -23.11 -27.47 31.74
CA THR A 6 -22.60 -27.39 30.36
C THR A 6 -22.60 -25.93 29.93
N ALA A 7 -21.42 -25.33 29.81
CA ALA A 7 -21.23 -24.08 29.10
C ALA A 7 -21.53 -24.34 27.62
N SER A 8 -22.60 -23.72 27.12
CA SER A 8 -22.91 -23.66 25.69
C SER A 8 -21.78 -22.87 25.02
N GLY A 9 -20.83 -23.58 24.42
CA GLY A 9 -19.83 -22.98 23.56
C GLY A 9 -20.55 -22.25 22.43
N LEU A 10 -20.32 -20.94 22.33
CA LEU A 10 -20.59 -20.20 21.11
C LEU A 10 -19.76 -20.88 20.02
N THR A 11 -20.43 -21.56 19.11
CA THR A 11 -19.84 -21.99 17.84
C THR A 11 -19.22 -20.76 17.19
N PRO A 12 -17.94 -20.79 16.78
CA PRO A 12 -17.35 -19.68 16.05
C PRO A 12 -18.20 -19.41 14.82
N ALA A 13 -18.66 -18.16 14.68
CA ALA A 13 -19.40 -17.71 13.52
C ALA A 13 -18.61 -18.14 12.28
N HIS A 14 -19.17 -19.07 11.51
CA HIS A 14 -18.69 -19.30 10.16
C HIS A 14 -18.92 -17.98 9.43
N ALA A 15 -17.86 -17.44 8.81
CA ALA A 15 -18.03 -16.37 7.86
C ALA A 15 -19.09 -16.83 6.84
N ASP A 16 -20.10 -15.99 6.58
CA ASP A 16 -21.05 -16.27 5.51
C ASP A 16 -20.26 -16.63 4.25
N PRO A 17 -20.64 -17.69 3.51
CA PRO A 17 -19.98 -17.99 2.25
C PRO A 17 -20.05 -16.75 1.38
N TYR A 18 -18.89 -16.32 0.86
CA TYR A 18 -18.82 -15.25 -0.13
C TYR A 18 -19.90 -15.48 -1.19
N PRO A 19 -20.62 -14.42 -1.62
CA PRO A 19 -21.87 -14.60 -2.33
C PRO A 19 -21.72 -15.63 -3.44
N ALA A 20 -22.58 -16.65 -3.44
CA ALA A 20 -22.61 -17.61 -4.53
C ALA A 20 -22.79 -16.83 -5.84
N PRO A 21 -22.07 -17.18 -6.93
CA PRO A 21 -22.11 -16.42 -8.17
C PRO A 21 -23.55 -16.13 -8.60
N ALA A 22 -23.91 -14.85 -8.64
CA ALA A 22 -25.24 -14.41 -9.00
C ALA A 22 -25.40 -14.34 -10.53
N ALA A 23 -26.65 -14.25 -11.01
CA ALA A 23 -26.90 -13.97 -12.42
C ALA A 23 -26.29 -12.61 -12.80
N PRO A 24 -25.78 -12.43 -14.04
CA PRO A 24 -25.14 -11.19 -14.45
C PRO A 24 -26.03 -9.97 -14.21
N ASP A 25 -25.45 -8.92 -13.64
CA ASP A 25 -26.13 -7.66 -13.38
C ASP A 25 -25.44 -6.53 -14.16
N PRO A 26 -26.02 -6.09 -15.29
CA PRO A 26 -25.44 -5.03 -16.10
C PRO A 26 -25.53 -3.65 -15.42
N THR A 27 -26.32 -3.51 -14.35
CA THR A 27 -26.42 -2.25 -13.61
C THR A 27 -25.29 -2.06 -12.60
N TYR A 28 -24.57 -3.13 -12.28
CA TYR A 28 -23.47 -3.11 -11.31
C TYR A 28 -22.35 -2.14 -11.69
N VAL A 29 -22.02 -2.03 -12.99
CA VAL A 29 -21.02 -1.07 -13.49
C VAL A 29 -21.30 0.37 -13.01
N PHE A 30 -22.58 0.76 -12.93
CA PHE A 30 -22.97 2.07 -12.43
C PHE A 30 -22.98 2.14 -10.90
N ALA A 31 -23.40 1.06 -10.25
CA ALA A 31 -23.38 0.95 -8.79
C ALA A 31 -21.95 1.09 -8.25
N GLN A 32 -20.95 0.53 -8.94
CA GLN A 32 -19.54 0.64 -8.55
C GLN A 32 -19.05 2.08 -8.53
N VAL A 33 -19.40 2.88 -9.55
CA VAL A 33 -19.01 4.29 -9.60
C VAL A 33 -19.63 5.06 -8.44
N VAL A 34 -20.88 4.77 -8.07
CA VAL A 34 -21.53 5.41 -6.91
C VAL A 34 -20.89 4.95 -5.59
N GLU A 35 -20.60 3.66 -5.47
CA GLU A 35 -19.95 3.06 -4.31
C GLU A 35 -18.53 3.61 -4.10
N LEU A 36 -17.79 3.90 -5.17
CA LEU A 36 -16.47 4.54 -5.11
C LEU A 36 -16.50 5.90 -4.40
N PHE A 37 -17.62 6.63 -4.42
CA PHE A 37 -17.72 7.91 -3.70
C PHE A 37 -18.25 7.74 -2.27
N SER A 38 -18.69 6.55 -1.89
CA SER A 38 -19.30 6.35 -0.58
C SER A 38 -18.34 6.60 0.59
N GLY A 39 -17.05 6.31 0.42
CA GLY A 39 -16.01 6.62 1.40
C GLY A 39 -15.82 8.13 1.54
N THR A 40 -15.68 8.83 0.42
CA THR A 40 -15.62 10.30 0.39
C THR A 40 -16.83 10.95 1.06
N PHE A 41 -18.04 10.43 0.83
CA PHE A 41 -19.24 10.93 1.52
C PHE A 41 -19.20 10.63 3.02
N THR A 42 -18.69 9.48 3.42
CA THR A 42 -18.50 9.11 4.83
C THR A 42 -17.54 10.08 5.52
N ASP A 43 -16.42 10.42 4.87
CA ASP A 43 -15.45 11.40 5.39
C ASP A 43 -16.11 12.77 5.63
N LEU A 44 -16.90 13.24 4.65
CA LEU A 44 -17.57 14.55 4.71
C LEU A 44 -18.67 14.61 5.78
N LEU A 45 -19.32 13.48 6.06
CA LEU A 45 -20.42 13.40 7.02
C LEU A 45 -19.96 13.04 8.44
N THR A 46 -18.72 12.57 8.61
CA THR A 46 -18.18 12.22 9.92
C THR A 46 -17.99 13.48 10.77
N PRO A 47 -18.54 13.53 12.01
CA PRO A 47 -18.40 14.69 12.89
C PRO A 47 -16.94 15.10 13.10
N GLY A 48 -16.65 16.39 12.93
CA GLY A 48 -15.30 16.95 13.11
C GLY A 48 -14.36 16.77 11.91
N GLN A 49 -14.58 15.78 11.04
CA GLN A 49 -13.74 15.60 9.84
C GLN A 49 -13.98 16.69 8.79
N PHE A 50 -15.21 17.14 8.57
CA PHE A 50 -15.46 18.30 7.70
C PHE A 50 -14.70 19.56 8.18
N GLU A 51 -14.72 19.84 9.49
CA GLU A 51 -14.00 20.97 10.06
C GLU A 51 -12.48 20.78 9.92
N TYR A 52 -11.98 19.56 10.09
CA TYR A 52 -10.60 19.19 9.79
C TYR A 52 -10.24 19.50 8.33
N LEU A 53 -11.05 19.09 7.36
CA LEU A 53 -10.83 19.35 5.93
C LEU A 53 -10.89 20.86 5.58
N VAL A 54 -11.79 21.62 6.23
CA VAL A 54 -11.84 23.09 6.10
C VAL A 54 -10.57 23.73 6.64
N LYS A 55 -10.16 23.38 7.86
CA LYS A 55 -8.99 23.96 8.54
C LYS A 55 -7.68 23.54 7.87
N ALA A 56 -7.64 22.34 7.31
CA ALA A 56 -6.55 21.86 6.47
C ALA A 56 -6.58 22.40 5.03
N GLY A 57 -7.61 23.18 4.64
CA GLY A 57 -7.60 24.00 3.42
C GLY A 57 -8.10 23.36 2.10
N ILE A 58 -8.86 22.27 2.13
CA ILE A 58 -9.15 21.43 0.94
C ILE A 58 -10.40 21.86 0.13
N LEU A 59 -11.35 22.56 0.76
CA LEU A 59 -12.76 22.58 0.30
C LEU A 59 -13.09 23.41 -0.96
N THR A 60 -12.10 23.82 -1.75
CA THR A 60 -12.33 24.56 -3.00
C THR A 60 -12.72 23.70 -4.21
N ASN A 61 -12.54 22.37 -4.18
CA ASN A 61 -12.76 21.50 -5.37
C ASN A 61 -13.95 20.52 -5.29
N VAL A 62 -14.61 20.38 -4.13
CA VAL A 62 -15.60 19.30 -3.89
C VAL A 62 -16.87 19.43 -4.75
N GLY A 63 -17.33 20.65 -5.03
CA GLY A 63 -18.55 20.90 -5.79
C GLY A 63 -18.52 20.48 -7.26
N ARG A 64 -17.35 20.11 -7.80
CA ARG A 64 -17.16 19.68 -9.20
C ARG A 64 -16.73 18.21 -9.34
N LEU A 65 -16.52 17.50 -8.23
CA LEU A 65 -16.03 16.12 -8.24
C LEU A 65 -16.99 15.14 -8.93
N ALA A 66 -18.30 15.28 -8.70
CA ALA A 66 -19.30 14.36 -9.28
C ALA A 66 -19.74 14.74 -10.71
N GLU A 67 -19.43 15.95 -11.17
CA GLU A 67 -19.92 16.53 -12.42
C GLU A 67 -19.51 15.71 -13.67
N PRO A 68 -18.28 15.17 -13.78
CA PRO A 68 -17.90 14.28 -14.88
C PRO A 68 -18.68 12.96 -14.91
N PHE A 69 -19.13 12.48 -13.75
CA PHE A 69 -19.72 11.14 -13.58
C PHE A 69 -21.23 11.10 -13.84
N VAL A 70 -21.92 12.25 -13.83
CA VAL A 70 -23.37 12.34 -14.10
C VAL A 70 -23.74 11.77 -15.48
N ASN A 71 -22.90 12.00 -16.49
CA ASN A 71 -23.14 11.46 -17.84
C ASN A 71 -22.92 9.94 -17.94
N LEU A 72 -22.12 9.36 -17.04
CA LEU A 72 -21.86 7.93 -16.98
C LEU A 72 -23.06 7.14 -16.45
N SER A 73 -23.95 7.77 -15.67
CA SER A 73 -25.18 7.16 -15.12
C SER A 73 -26.33 6.97 -16.13
N LYS A 74 -26.16 7.44 -17.36
CA LYS A 74 -27.23 7.44 -18.38
C LYS A 74 -27.27 6.10 -19.14
N PRO A 75 -28.42 5.38 -19.16
CA PRO A 75 -28.53 4.11 -19.87
C PRO A 75 -28.21 4.20 -21.37
N GLU A 76 -28.54 5.32 -22.03
CA GLU A 76 -28.23 5.55 -23.45
C GLU A 76 -26.74 5.50 -23.81
N THR A 77 -25.83 5.67 -22.84
CA THR A 77 -24.37 5.56 -23.05
C THR A 77 -23.93 4.12 -23.35
N TRP A 78 -24.69 3.11 -22.92
CA TRP A 78 -24.25 1.71 -22.88
C TRP A 78 -25.15 0.74 -23.68
N HIS A 79 -26.37 1.15 -24.05
CA HIS A 79 -27.37 0.29 -24.68
C HIS A 79 -27.52 0.45 -26.21
N THR A 80 -26.52 0.98 -26.91
CA THR A 80 -26.57 1.14 -28.38
C THR A 80 -25.68 0.11 -29.11
N PRO A 81 -25.92 -0.17 -30.41
CA PRO A 81 -25.01 -0.99 -31.24
C PRO A 81 -23.59 -0.42 -31.34
N ASP A 82 -23.43 0.88 -31.08
CA ASP A 82 -22.15 1.59 -30.95
C ASP A 82 -21.65 1.64 -29.49
N GLY A 83 -22.28 0.87 -28.59
CA GLY A 83 -22.10 0.91 -27.14
C GLY A 83 -20.68 0.64 -26.67
N ALA A 84 -19.85 -0.07 -27.45
CA ALA A 84 -18.42 -0.23 -27.16
C ALA A 84 -17.63 1.09 -27.30
N VAL A 85 -18.05 1.98 -28.21
CA VAL A 85 -17.43 3.30 -28.41
C VAL A 85 -17.92 4.29 -27.36
N GLY A 86 -19.22 4.25 -27.02
CA GLY A 86 -19.78 5.02 -25.91
C GLY A 86 -19.17 4.64 -24.55
N ALA A 87 -19.01 3.34 -24.32
CA ALA A 87 -18.33 2.74 -23.19
C ALA A 87 -16.85 3.18 -23.07
N LEU A 88 -16.12 3.19 -24.18
CA LEU A 88 -14.72 3.60 -24.21
C LEU A 88 -14.56 5.12 -23.95
N ALA A 89 -15.44 5.95 -24.51
CA ALA A 89 -15.43 7.39 -24.24
C ALA A 89 -15.82 7.71 -22.80
N ALA A 90 -16.76 6.95 -22.23
CA ALA A 90 -17.16 6.99 -20.84
C ALA A 90 -16.03 6.57 -19.88
N ALA A 91 -15.33 5.47 -20.19
CA ALA A 91 -14.15 5.03 -19.44
C ALA A 91 -13.00 6.05 -19.54
N GLN A 92 -12.78 6.68 -20.70
CA GLN A 92 -11.82 7.77 -20.84
C GLN A 92 -12.20 8.99 -19.99
N GLN A 93 -13.48 9.36 -19.90
CA GLN A 93 -13.93 10.46 -19.05
C GLN A 93 -13.79 10.14 -17.55
N LEU A 94 -14.07 8.90 -17.14
CA LEU A 94 -13.82 8.39 -15.79
C LEU A 94 -12.34 8.53 -15.45
N TRP A 95 -11.48 8.09 -16.36
CA TRP A 95 -10.04 8.17 -16.26
C TRP A 95 -9.52 9.61 -16.20
N ASP A 96 -10.00 10.48 -17.10
CA ASP A 96 -9.64 11.89 -17.12
C ASP A 96 -10.08 12.57 -15.81
N ALA A 97 -11.27 12.22 -15.27
CA ALA A 97 -11.73 12.75 -13.99
C ALA A 97 -10.85 12.27 -12.83
N LEU A 98 -10.54 10.98 -12.72
CA LEU A 98 -9.71 10.44 -11.65
C LEU A 98 -8.26 10.96 -11.69
N THR A 99 -7.73 11.24 -12.88
CA THR A 99 -6.35 11.74 -13.07
C THR A 99 -6.20 13.26 -13.02
N HIS A 100 -7.28 14.03 -13.28
CA HIS A 100 -7.24 15.50 -13.35
C HIS A 100 -7.90 16.20 -12.15
N ILE A 101 -8.34 15.47 -11.12
CA ILE A 101 -8.71 16.09 -9.83
C ILE A 101 -7.45 16.66 -9.21
N ALA A 102 -7.28 17.98 -9.34
CA ALA A 102 -6.24 18.72 -8.65
C ALA A 102 -6.51 18.71 -7.12
N PRO A 103 -5.46 18.68 -6.27
CA PRO A 103 -4.05 18.86 -6.63
C PRO A 103 -3.12 17.76 -6.09
N PHE A 104 -2.45 17.05 -6.99
CA PHE A 104 -1.15 16.40 -6.70
C PHE A 104 -0.02 17.43 -6.38
N ASN A 105 -0.36 18.66 -5.99
CA ASN A 105 0.55 19.77 -5.69
C ASN A 105 0.28 20.45 -4.33
N LEU A 106 -0.74 20.05 -3.55
CA LEU A 106 -0.92 20.57 -2.18
C LEU A 106 -0.87 19.48 -1.10
N GLY A 107 -0.82 18.19 -1.45
CA GLY A 107 -1.03 17.11 -0.49
C GLY A 107 -2.47 17.13 0.04
N PHE A 108 -3.11 15.99 0.16
CA PHE A 108 -4.30 15.90 1.00
C PHE A 108 -3.82 15.70 2.43
N PRO A 109 -4.48 16.28 3.45
CA PRO A 109 -4.10 16.01 4.81
C PRO A 109 -4.36 14.54 5.12
N PRO A 110 -3.46 13.92 5.88
CA PRO A 110 -3.58 12.53 6.25
C PRO A 110 -4.83 12.32 7.12
N HIS A 111 -5.39 11.11 7.12
CA HIS A 111 -6.53 10.83 7.99
C HIS A 111 -6.10 10.97 9.46
N PRO A 112 -6.77 11.84 10.26
CA PRO A 112 -6.31 12.21 11.59
C PRO A 112 -6.27 11.05 12.58
N GLY A 113 -6.99 9.97 12.30
CA GLY A 113 -7.03 8.77 13.14
C GLY A 113 -5.71 8.00 13.17
N TYR A 114 -4.81 8.29 12.22
CA TYR A 114 -3.46 7.72 12.16
C TYR A 114 -2.38 8.77 12.48
N THR A 115 -2.71 10.02 12.76
CA THR A 115 -1.70 11.02 13.11
C THR A 115 -1.18 10.78 14.53
N PRO A 116 0.15 10.66 14.74
CA PRO A 116 0.74 10.61 16.08
C PRO A 116 0.59 11.94 16.84
N ASP A 117 0.56 11.87 18.17
CA ASP A 117 0.58 13.02 19.10
C ASP A 117 2.00 13.61 19.17
N TRP A 118 2.36 14.40 18.15
CA TRP A 118 3.67 15.04 18.00
C TRP A 118 3.90 16.14 19.03
N ASN A 119 2.87 16.91 19.35
CA ASN A 119 2.96 17.99 20.33
C ASN A 119 2.91 17.49 21.80
N ASN A 120 2.69 16.18 22.01
CA ASN A 120 2.68 15.49 23.30
C ASN A 120 1.63 16.04 24.29
N ASN A 121 0.48 16.50 23.81
CA ASN A 121 -0.58 17.05 24.64
C ASN A 121 -1.62 16.00 25.10
N GLY A 122 -1.52 14.75 24.61
CA GLY A 122 -2.40 13.63 24.95
C GLY A 122 -3.72 13.60 24.18
N LEU A 123 -3.91 14.49 23.21
CA LEU A 123 -5.03 14.51 22.28
C LEU A 123 -4.66 13.74 21.01
N PHE A 124 -5.67 13.22 20.32
CA PHE A 124 -5.50 12.41 19.12
C PHE A 124 -6.65 12.68 18.15
N GLY A 125 -6.43 12.45 16.86
CA GLY A 125 -7.49 12.50 15.88
C GLY A 125 -7.96 13.92 15.58
N VAL A 126 -9.24 14.05 15.21
CA VAL A 126 -9.86 15.35 14.85
C VAL A 126 -9.83 16.39 15.98
N ALA A 127 -9.55 15.96 17.22
CA ALA A 127 -9.40 16.85 18.37
C ALA A 127 -8.06 17.61 18.38
N ASP A 128 -7.07 17.13 17.61
CA ASP A 128 -5.75 17.75 17.51
C ASP A 128 -5.30 17.88 16.05
N ILE A 129 -5.48 19.09 15.51
CA ILE A 129 -5.10 19.41 14.13
C ILE A 129 -3.64 19.88 14.07
N ASP A 130 -3.08 20.32 15.19
CA ASP A 130 -1.74 20.90 15.25
C ASP A 130 -0.68 19.83 14.98
N ASP A 131 -0.93 18.59 15.41
CA ASP A 131 -0.05 17.44 15.11
C ASP A 131 0.19 17.21 13.62
N ALA A 132 -0.82 17.46 12.78
CA ALA A 132 -0.68 17.32 11.33
C ALA A 132 0.36 18.29 10.75
N MET A 133 0.57 19.45 11.39
CA MET A 133 1.57 20.45 10.98
C MET A 133 2.98 20.08 11.42
N HIS A 134 3.13 19.24 12.45
CA HIS A 134 4.41 18.83 13.01
C HIS A 134 4.92 17.51 12.43
N ASP A 135 4.09 16.80 11.67
CA ASP A 135 4.38 15.45 11.19
C ASP A 135 5.64 15.34 10.32
N ASP A 136 5.94 16.37 9.52
CA ASP A 136 7.13 16.44 8.66
C ASP A 136 8.19 17.44 9.17
N THR A 137 8.11 17.83 10.44
CA THR A 137 9.15 18.66 11.09
C THR A 137 10.25 17.77 11.68
N TYR A 138 11.40 17.67 11.01
CA TYR A 138 12.54 16.83 11.43
C TYR A 138 13.64 17.59 12.20
N ASP A 139 13.71 18.91 12.04
CA ASP A 139 14.76 19.74 12.63
C ASP A 139 14.45 20.24 14.06
N ASP A 140 13.24 19.95 14.57
CA ASP A 140 12.82 20.35 15.91
C ASP A 140 12.78 19.13 16.86
N PRO A 141 13.67 19.07 17.86
CA PRO A 141 13.69 17.97 18.84
C PRO A 141 12.39 17.82 19.62
N ALA A 142 11.56 18.86 19.73
CA ALA A 142 10.28 18.78 20.42
C ALA A 142 9.30 17.82 19.72
N TYR A 143 9.48 17.60 18.41
CA TYR A 143 8.61 16.75 17.59
C TYR A 143 9.33 15.50 17.07
N GLU A 144 10.47 15.11 17.66
CA GLU A 144 11.25 13.94 17.22
C GLU A 144 10.55 12.62 17.59
N THR A 145 9.82 12.60 18.70
CA THR A 145 9.15 11.41 19.24
C THR A 145 7.70 11.73 19.60
N ALA A 146 6.80 10.79 19.31
CA ALA A 146 5.38 10.90 19.60
C ALA A 146 4.76 9.57 20.04
N LYS A 147 3.56 9.64 20.59
CA LYS A 147 2.71 8.47 20.84
C LYS A 147 1.65 8.34 19.77
N PHE A 148 1.24 7.11 19.49
CA PHE A 148 0.09 6.83 18.62
C PHE A 148 -0.75 5.71 19.21
N ARG A 149 -2.05 5.71 18.91
CA ARG A 149 -2.96 4.64 19.33
C ARG A 149 -2.90 3.49 18.34
N LEU A 150 -2.86 2.25 18.82
CA LEU A 150 -2.83 1.08 17.96
C LEU A 150 -4.19 0.90 17.25
N PRO A 151 -4.27 0.96 15.91
CA PRO A 151 -5.55 1.03 15.20
C PRO A 151 -6.22 -0.35 15.06
N CYS A 152 -7.54 -0.36 15.20
CA CYS A 152 -8.45 -1.43 14.82
C CYS A 152 -9.30 -0.93 13.64
N ASN A 153 -8.87 -1.22 12.41
CA ASN A 153 -9.57 -0.79 11.20
C ASN A 153 -10.82 -1.64 10.97
N ASN A 154 -11.99 -1.02 10.97
CA ASN A 154 -13.25 -1.72 10.81
C ASN A 154 -13.70 -1.75 9.34
N PRO A 155 -14.47 -2.78 8.92
CA PRO A 155 -14.98 -2.87 7.55
C PRO A 155 -15.89 -1.72 7.13
N ASP A 156 -16.48 -0.98 8.06
CA ASP A 156 -17.33 0.18 7.76
C ASP A 156 -16.53 1.48 7.53
N GLY A 157 -15.20 1.40 7.50
CA GLY A 157 -14.30 2.55 7.37
C GLY A 157 -13.98 3.25 8.69
N SER A 158 -14.65 2.90 9.79
CA SER A 158 -14.34 3.49 11.09
C SER A 158 -13.02 2.96 11.66
N ILE A 159 -12.30 3.85 12.36
CA ILE A 159 -11.05 3.50 13.04
C ILE A 159 -11.32 3.47 14.53
N TRP A 160 -11.22 2.28 15.11
CA TRP A 160 -11.19 2.10 16.56
C TRP A 160 -9.76 1.91 17.02
N TYR A 161 -9.54 1.81 18.33
CA TYR A 161 -8.22 1.65 18.89
C TYR A 161 -8.19 0.54 19.93
N GLU A 162 -7.03 -0.11 20.02
CA GLU A 162 -6.82 -1.18 20.99
C GLU A 162 -6.77 -0.61 22.41
N THR A 163 -7.67 -1.07 23.25
CA THR A 163 -7.76 -0.72 24.67
C THR A 163 -6.62 -1.39 25.45
N ALA A 164 -6.40 -0.93 26.68
CA ALA A 164 -5.40 -1.52 27.58
C ALA A 164 -5.62 -3.03 27.84
N ASP A 165 -6.88 -3.51 27.74
CA ASP A 165 -7.23 -4.94 27.89
C ASP A 165 -7.18 -5.76 26.58
N GLY A 166 -6.86 -5.12 25.45
CA GLY A 166 -6.71 -5.77 24.15
C GLY A 166 -7.99 -5.88 23.31
N SER A 167 -9.11 -5.31 23.78
CA SER A 167 -10.31 -5.12 22.96
C SER A 167 -10.19 -3.88 22.06
N CYS A 168 -11.17 -3.63 21.18
CA CYS A 168 -11.19 -2.43 20.32
C CYS A 168 -12.35 -1.53 20.74
N ALA A 169 -12.10 -0.21 20.84
CA ALA A 169 -13.13 0.77 21.17
C ALA A 169 -12.95 2.10 20.38
N PRO A 170 -14.03 2.88 20.18
CA PRO A 170 -13.95 4.22 19.60
C PRO A 170 -13.03 5.15 20.38
N GLY A 171 -12.30 6.04 19.70
CA GLY A 171 -11.28 6.89 20.33
C GLY A 171 -11.79 7.90 21.36
N ASP A 172 -13.09 8.21 21.37
CA ASP A 172 -13.77 9.13 22.27
C ASP A 172 -14.51 8.41 23.42
N SER A 173 -14.39 7.10 23.53
CA SER A 173 -15.09 6.28 24.53
C SER A 173 -14.65 6.50 25.99
N GLY A 174 -13.59 7.28 26.24
CA GLY A 174 -13.06 7.59 27.57
C GLY A 174 -12.29 6.45 28.24
N VAL A 175 -12.05 5.33 27.53
CA VAL A 175 -11.24 4.21 28.01
C VAL A 175 -9.75 4.45 27.80
N ALA A 176 -8.91 3.70 28.53
CA ALA A 176 -7.46 3.72 28.31
C ALA A 176 -7.08 2.86 27.11
N PHE A 177 -6.19 3.39 26.25
CA PHE A 177 -5.70 2.72 25.04
C PHE A 177 -4.24 2.31 25.18
N LYS A 178 -3.84 1.27 24.46
CA LYS A 178 -2.43 0.96 24.24
C LYS A 178 -1.83 2.01 23.32
N LEU A 179 -0.61 2.46 23.65
CA LEU A 179 0.11 3.48 22.92
C LEU A 179 1.42 2.91 22.40
N GLY A 180 1.60 2.93 21.08
CA GLY A 180 2.90 2.74 20.46
C GLY A 180 3.74 4.03 20.55
N THR A 181 5.01 3.92 20.18
CA THR A 181 5.91 5.07 20.07
C THR A 181 6.37 5.21 18.64
N VAL A 182 6.40 6.43 18.10
CA VAL A 182 7.02 6.71 16.80
C VAL A 182 8.22 7.64 16.99
N LYS A 183 9.30 7.38 16.26
CA LYS A 183 10.48 8.23 16.20
C LYS A 183 10.79 8.65 14.77
N LYS A 184 11.16 9.92 14.59
CA LYS A 184 11.68 10.45 13.33
C LYS A 184 13.17 10.13 13.19
N ILE A 185 13.58 9.82 11.98
CA ILE A 185 14.98 9.59 11.60
C ILE A 185 15.25 10.17 10.22
N GLN A 186 16.53 10.38 9.93
CA GLN A 186 17.01 10.68 8.59
C GLN A 186 18.17 9.75 8.25
N ILE A 187 18.21 9.33 6.99
CA ILE A 187 19.35 8.60 6.43
C ILE A 187 19.76 9.21 5.10
N VAL A 188 20.99 9.00 4.66
CA VAL A 188 21.49 9.45 3.37
C VAL A 188 21.58 8.26 2.42
N ASN A 189 20.93 8.35 1.27
CA ASN A 189 20.95 7.29 0.25
C ASN A 189 22.25 7.26 -0.56
N ALA A 190 22.42 6.25 -1.41
CA ALA A 190 23.61 6.05 -2.24
C ALA A 190 23.86 7.18 -3.27
N ARG A 191 22.85 8.03 -3.51
CA ARG A 191 22.92 9.19 -4.41
C ARG A 191 23.34 10.47 -3.67
N GLY A 192 23.50 10.39 -2.35
CA GLY A 192 23.89 11.49 -1.47
C GLY A 192 22.74 12.44 -1.14
N ILE A 193 21.53 11.91 -0.99
CA ILE A 193 20.28 12.62 -0.71
C ILE A 193 19.72 12.14 0.63
N THR A 194 19.31 13.07 1.49
CA THR A 194 18.65 12.75 2.76
C THR A 194 17.24 12.24 2.51
N LEU A 195 16.94 11.06 3.07
CA LEU A 195 15.63 10.45 3.15
C LEU A 195 15.08 10.63 4.56
N ALA A 196 13.85 11.08 4.66
CA ALA A 196 13.10 11.19 5.89
C ALA A 196 12.44 9.85 6.24
N GLY A 197 12.51 9.45 7.50
CA GLY A 197 12.00 8.17 7.99
C GLY A 197 11.27 8.28 9.32
N LYS A 198 10.30 7.39 9.54
CA LYS A 198 9.55 7.23 10.78
C LYS A 198 9.63 5.76 11.19
N VAL A 199 9.90 5.52 12.46
CA VAL A 199 9.99 4.17 13.04
C VAL A 199 8.92 4.02 14.10
N PHE A 200 8.00 3.10 13.87
CA PHE A 200 6.86 2.81 14.72
C PHE A 200 7.15 1.55 15.54
N PHE A 201 7.06 1.71 16.85
CA PHE A 201 7.32 0.67 17.84
C PHE A 201 5.99 0.18 18.45
N PRO A 202 5.85 -1.14 18.66
CA PRO A 202 4.76 -1.71 19.44
C PRO A 202 4.68 -1.11 20.86
N ALA A 203 3.52 -1.21 21.50
CA ALA A 203 3.29 -0.61 22.82
C ALA A 203 4.15 -1.20 23.94
N ASP A 204 4.67 -2.41 23.76
CA ASP A 204 5.54 -3.13 24.70
C ASP A 204 7.04 -2.92 24.42
N VAL A 205 7.40 -2.09 23.42
CA VAL A 205 8.80 -1.79 23.05
C VAL A 205 9.15 -0.35 23.39
N ASP A 206 10.11 -0.16 24.30
CA ASP A 206 10.74 1.15 24.55
C ASP A 206 11.87 1.36 23.52
N PRO A 207 11.78 2.36 22.62
CA PRO A 207 12.81 2.60 21.61
C PRO A 207 14.14 3.10 22.18
N ASP A 208 14.17 3.61 23.41
CA ASP A 208 15.41 4.08 24.06
C ASP A 208 16.11 2.97 24.85
N ASN A 209 15.37 1.93 25.22
CA ASN A 209 15.89 0.76 25.91
C ASN A 209 15.20 -0.51 25.37
N PRO A 210 15.40 -0.84 24.08
CA PRO A 210 14.81 -2.04 23.52
C PRO A 210 15.33 -3.25 24.29
N GLY A 211 14.43 -4.10 24.78
CA GLY A 211 14.81 -5.32 25.48
C GLY A 211 15.60 -6.27 24.59
N SER A 212 15.97 -7.45 25.11
CA SER A 212 16.71 -8.45 24.34
C SER A 212 15.87 -9.21 23.31
N GLU A 213 14.55 -8.99 23.28
CA GLU A 213 13.65 -9.67 22.37
C GLU A 213 13.71 -9.01 20.99
N LYS A 214 14.01 -9.82 19.96
CA LYS A 214 14.02 -9.38 18.57
C LYS A 214 12.63 -9.48 17.97
N ARG A 215 12.24 -8.47 17.19
CA ARG A 215 10.95 -8.39 16.53
C ARG A 215 11.12 -8.39 15.01
N PRO A 216 10.22 -9.01 14.24
CA PRO A 216 10.22 -8.86 12.79
C PRO A 216 10.03 -7.39 12.42
N ALA A 217 10.53 -7.00 11.25
CA ALA A 217 10.46 -5.62 10.78
C ALA A 217 9.66 -5.49 9.49
N THR A 218 9.04 -4.33 9.29
CA THR A 218 8.41 -3.94 8.02
C THR A 218 9.06 -2.66 7.51
N ILE A 219 9.22 -2.53 6.20
CA ILE A 219 9.75 -1.34 5.53
C ILE A 219 8.75 -0.88 4.47
N GLY A 220 8.32 0.37 4.59
CA GLY A 220 7.21 0.94 3.83
C GLY A 220 7.58 2.19 3.05
N PHE A 221 7.19 2.28 1.78
CA PHE A 221 7.27 3.52 0.99
C PHE A 221 5.89 4.06 0.59
N PRO A 222 5.64 5.38 0.76
CA PRO A 222 4.46 6.03 0.21
C PRO A 222 4.54 6.18 -1.32
N GLY A 223 3.41 6.57 -1.91
CA GLY A 223 3.28 6.91 -3.32
C GLY A 223 3.84 8.26 -3.72
N ALA A 224 3.52 8.64 -4.96
CA ALA A 224 3.93 9.93 -5.48
C ALA A 224 3.11 11.08 -4.87
N SER A 225 3.80 12.02 -4.26
CA SER A 225 3.25 13.18 -3.54
C SER A 225 2.54 12.83 -2.24
N GLU A 226 2.73 11.61 -1.75
CA GLU A 226 2.19 11.13 -0.48
C GLU A 226 3.22 11.32 0.64
N SER A 227 2.75 11.72 1.81
CA SER A 227 3.52 11.74 3.05
C SER A 227 3.59 10.34 3.66
N GLN A 228 4.51 10.14 4.60
CA GLN A 228 4.57 8.88 5.36
C GLN A 228 3.31 8.65 6.22
N ASN A 229 2.56 9.71 6.56
CA ASN A 229 1.34 9.58 7.34
C ASN A 229 0.13 9.15 6.50
N ASP A 230 0.18 9.39 5.18
CA ASP A 230 -0.86 8.95 4.23
C ASP A 230 -0.96 7.41 4.12
N VAL A 231 0.09 6.74 4.56
CA VAL A 231 0.22 5.28 4.59
C VAL A 231 0.45 4.74 6.01
N ALA A 232 0.27 5.57 7.04
CA ALA A 232 0.54 5.18 8.44
C ALA A 232 -0.33 4.01 8.92
N MET A 233 -1.48 3.75 8.28
CA MET A 233 -2.33 2.61 8.61
C MET A 233 -1.61 1.26 8.53
N TYR A 234 -0.65 1.10 7.61
CA TYR A 234 0.17 -0.12 7.52
C TYR A 234 1.22 -0.17 8.61
N ALA A 235 1.92 0.95 8.86
CA ALA A 235 2.98 1.00 9.86
C ALA A 235 2.45 0.80 11.29
N GLN A 236 1.33 1.45 11.61
CA GLN A 236 0.67 1.30 12.91
C GLN A 236 -0.04 -0.05 13.03
N GLY A 237 -0.61 -0.56 11.94
CA GLY A 237 -1.12 -1.93 11.88
C GLY A 237 -0.03 -2.96 12.16
N ALA A 238 1.17 -2.78 11.58
CA ALA A 238 2.32 -3.64 11.82
C ALA A 238 2.79 -3.55 13.28
N ALA A 239 2.90 -2.34 13.83
CA ALA A 239 3.23 -2.14 15.25
C ALA A 239 2.22 -2.81 16.19
N ARG A 240 0.93 -2.75 15.87
CA ARG A 240 -0.11 -3.48 16.62
C ARG A 240 0.09 -5.00 16.57
N ASN A 241 0.61 -5.53 15.47
CA ASN A 241 0.92 -6.95 15.29
C ASN A 241 2.31 -7.36 15.83
N GLY A 242 3.01 -6.45 16.51
CA GLY A 242 4.29 -6.72 17.17
C GLY A 242 5.52 -6.54 16.28
N TYR A 243 5.38 -5.90 15.11
CA TYR A 243 6.50 -5.56 14.23
C TYR A 243 7.11 -4.20 14.60
N ILE A 244 8.40 -4.03 14.39
CA ILE A 244 9.00 -2.68 14.30
C ILE A 244 8.85 -2.21 12.86
N SER A 245 8.05 -1.17 12.63
CA SER A 245 7.77 -0.70 11.27
C SER A 245 8.53 0.56 10.93
N PHE A 246 9.25 0.52 9.81
CA PHE A 246 9.92 1.64 9.20
C PHE A 246 9.09 2.15 8.02
N THR A 247 8.90 3.46 7.93
CA THR A 247 8.35 4.10 6.73
C THR A 247 9.30 5.20 6.32
N PHE A 248 9.69 5.24 5.06
CA PHE A 248 10.57 6.29 4.54
C PHE A 248 9.93 6.98 3.35
N ALA A 249 10.08 8.29 3.27
CA ALA A 249 9.84 9.03 2.05
C ALA A 249 11.04 8.87 1.11
N GLN A 250 10.77 8.65 -0.17
CA GLN A 250 11.80 8.53 -1.21
C GLN A 250 12.37 9.92 -1.55
N ALA A 251 13.54 9.97 -2.20
CA ALA A 251 14.13 11.23 -2.60
C ALA A 251 13.17 12.05 -3.50
N GLY A 252 12.96 13.31 -3.15
CA GLY A 252 12.04 14.20 -3.85
C GLY A 252 10.54 14.00 -3.55
N GLN A 253 10.20 13.13 -2.60
CA GLN A 253 8.87 13.02 -1.99
C GLN A 253 8.73 13.94 -0.77
N PRO A 254 7.51 14.21 -0.26
CA PRO A 254 7.31 14.99 0.96
C PRO A 254 8.25 14.57 2.11
N ALA A 255 8.69 15.54 2.90
CA ALA A 255 9.71 15.45 3.96
C ALA A 255 11.16 15.10 3.56
N SER A 256 11.40 14.43 2.44
CA SER A 256 12.76 14.08 1.98
C SER A 256 13.38 15.17 1.12
N ASP A 257 14.72 15.23 1.13
CA ASP A 257 15.45 16.16 0.27
C ASP A 257 15.29 15.81 -1.23
N GLY A 258 15.50 16.82 -2.08
CA GLY A 258 15.48 16.67 -3.53
C GLY A 258 14.25 17.25 -4.19
N ASN A 259 13.95 16.76 -5.38
CA ASN A 259 12.80 17.18 -6.17
C ASN A 259 12.24 16.00 -6.97
N ALA A 260 11.08 16.20 -7.61
CA ALA A 260 10.38 15.17 -8.36
C ALA A 260 11.24 14.45 -9.44
N LEU A 261 12.29 15.09 -10.00
CA LEU A 261 13.19 14.42 -10.93
C LEU A 261 14.10 13.39 -10.26
N ASP A 262 14.39 13.54 -8.97
CA ASP A 262 15.13 12.54 -8.20
C ASP A 262 14.35 11.23 -8.07
N LEU A 263 13.01 11.24 -8.15
CA LEU A 263 12.21 10.03 -8.21
C LEU A 263 12.44 9.24 -9.51
N LEU A 264 12.66 9.95 -10.61
CA LEU A 264 12.75 9.40 -11.96
C LEU A 264 14.20 9.17 -12.44
N THR A 265 15.20 9.61 -11.65
CA THR A 265 16.62 9.49 -12.00
C THR A 265 17.36 8.48 -11.13
N PRO A 266 18.35 7.75 -11.68
CA PRO A 266 18.89 7.87 -13.03
C PRO A 266 18.00 7.25 -14.12
N PHE A 267 17.67 8.04 -15.16
CA PHE A 267 16.74 7.62 -16.22
C PHE A 267 17.22 6.36 -16.94
N LEU A 268 16.35 5.35 -17.07
CA LEU A 268 16.56 4.11 -17.82
C LEU A 268 17.76 3.25 -17.38
N GLN A 269 18.38 3.53 -16.24
CA GLN A 269 19.54 2.77 -15.76
C GLN A 269 19.16 1.63 -14.81
N VAL A 270 18.02 1.75 -14.13
CA VAL A 270 17.47 0.69 -13.29
C VAL A 270 16.55 -0.16 -14.16
N GLU A 271 16.93 -1.41 -14.33
CA GLU A 271 16.20 -2.35 -15.17
C GLU A 271 14.77 -2.53 -14.66
N ASN A 272 13.80 -2.48 -15.58
CA ASN A 272 12.39 -2.65 -15.28
C ASN A 272 11.97 -1.77 -14.09
N CYS A 273 12.29 -0.47 -14.13
CA CYS A 273 11.83 0.46 -13.11
C CYS A 273 11.62 1.84 -13.73
N PHE A 274 10.37 2.32 -13.75
CA PHE A 274 10.06 3.65 -14.29
C PHE A 274 10.32 4.78 -13.28
N ALA A 275 10.45 4.44 -11.99
CA ALA A 275 10.86 5.35 -10.92
C ALA A 275 12.22 4.91 -10.30
N PRO A 276 13.33 4.98 -11.07
CA PRO A 276 14.66 4.53 -10.65
C PRO A 276 15.08 5.01 -9.25
N GLY A 277 14.69 6.22 -8.85
CA GLY A 277 14.99 6.76 -7.55
C GLY A 277 14.37 5.93 -6.42
N SER A 278 13.07 5.64 -6.51
CA SER A 278 12.35 4.79 -5.54
C SER A 278 12.97 3.39 -5.47
N CYS A 279 13.33 2.79 -6.61
CA CYS A 279 13.94 1.46 -6.68
C CYS A 279 15.34 1.39 -6.03
N LEU A 280 16.13 2.45 -6.12
CA LEU A 280 17.43 2.55 -5.45
C LEU A 280 17.26 2.83 -3.95
N ASP A 281 16.36 3.76 -3.60
CA ASP A 281 16.08 4.10 -2.20
C ASP A 281 15.59 2.87 -1.42
N ALA A 282 14.80 1.97 -2.05
CA ALA A 282 14.36 0.72 -1.43
C ALA A 282 15.53 -0.21 -1.05
N GLN A 283 16.57 -0.26 -1.90
CA GLN A 283 17.78 -1.03 -1.61
C GLN A 283 18.58 -0.40 -0.46
N ASP A 284 18.75 0.92 -0.49
CA ASP A 284 19.54 1.66 0.49
C ASP A 284 18.90 1.64 1.88
N VAL A 285 17.59 1.88 1.95
CA VAL A 285 16.81 1.80 3.20
C VAL A 285 16.87 0.39 3.78
N THR A 286 16.65 -0.63 2.96
CA THR A 286 16.66 -2.02 3.44
C THR A 286 18.05 -2.43 3.94
N ARG A 287 19.13 -1.98 3.28
CA ARG A 287 20.50 -2.14 3.78
C ARG A 287 20.66 -1.51 5.15
N TRP A 288 20.27 -0.24 5.30
CA TRP A 288 20.40 0.47 6.57
C TRP A 288 19.61 -0.20 7.70
N VAL A 289 18.37 -0.62 7.44
CA VAL A 289 17.52 -1.33 8.41
C VAL A 289 18.17 -2.65 8.84
N ALA A 290 18.73 -3.41 7.89
CA ALA A 290 19.44 -4.66 8.15
C ALA A 290 20.84 -4.48 8.80
N GLY A 291 21.34 -3.24 8.91
CA GLY A 291 22.65 -2.92 9.48
C GLY A 291 23.82 -2.92 8.49
N ASP A 292 23.54 -3.03 7.18
CA ASP A 292 24.51 -2.89 6.10
C ASP A 292 24.79 -1.42 5.79
N ASP A 293 26.01 -1.12 5.34
CA ASP A 293 26.37 0.21 4.86
C ASP A 293 25.79 0.53 3.48
N ILE A 294 25.49 1.81 3.27
CA ILE A 294 25.08 2.36 1.97
C ILE A 294 26.32 2.88 1.26
N LEU A 295 26.64 2.30 0.10
CA LEU A 295 27.78 2.74 -0.70
C LEU A 295 27.36 3.78 -1.74
N PRO A 296 28.12 4.86 -1.93
CA PRO A 296 27.78 5.86 -2.91
C PRO A 296 27.88 5.28 -4.34
N ILE A 297 26.82 5.47 -5.13
CA ILE A 297 26.81 5.18 -6.58
C ILE A 297 27.08 6.45 -7.40
N SER A 298 26.94 7.61 -6.77
CA SER A 298 27.34 8.91 -7.29
C SER A 298 28.80 9.21 -6.94
N ASP A 299 29.52 9.87 -7.85
CA ASP A 299 30.83 10.42 -7.52
C ASP A 299 30.64 11.73 -6.74
N LEU A 300 30.86 11.67 -5.43
CA LEU A 300 30.65 12.80 -4.52
C LEU A 300 31.49 14.05 -4.88
N ASN A 301 32.54 13.90 -5.71
CA ASN A 301 33.44 14.99 -6.10
C ASN A 301 33.34 15.37 -7.59
N ASN A 302 32.40 14.79 -8.36
CA ASN A 302 32.34 14.99 -9.81
C ASN A 302 30.90 15.04 -10.35
N GLU A 303 30.25 16.19 -10.19
CA GLU A 303 28.89 16.40 -10.71
C GLU A 303 28.78 16.29 -12.24
N ILE A 304 29.82 16.66 -13.00
CA ILE A 304 29.81 16.48 -14.46
C ILE A 304 29.73 15.00 -14.80
N GLY A 305 30.50 14.15 -14.09
CA GLY A 305 30.42 12.69 -14.22
C GLY A 305 29.04 12.14 -13.86
N ASN A 306 28.40 12.68 -12.81
CA ASN A 306 27.06 12.26 -12.38
C ASN A 306 25.98 12.64 -13.40
N ILE A 307 26.07 13.81 -14.03
CA ILE A 307 25.17 14.23 -15.13
C ILE A 307 25.32 13.28 -16.34
N ILE A 308 26.55 12.88 -16.69
CA ILE A 308 26.79 11.91 -17.77
C ILE A 308 26.17 10.55 -17.42
N ARG A 309 26.10 10.20 -16.13
CA ARG A 309 25.36 9.05 -15.59
C ARG A 309 23.87 9.33 -15.37
N LEU A 310 23.30 10.35 -16.02
CA LEU A 310 21.88 10.67 -16.02
C LEU A 310 21.28 10.92 -14.62
N GLN A 311 22.11 11.32 -13.65
CA GLN A 311 21.65 11.74 -12.33
C GLN A 311 21.32 13.23 -12.34
N ASN A 312 20.37 13.63 -11.49
CA ASN A 312 20.03 15.04 -11.29
C ASN A 312 21.25 15.81 -10.75
N PRO A 313 21.67 16.94 -11.36
CA PRO A 313 22.78 17.74 -10.86
C PRO A 313 22.47 18.35 -9.49
N ARG A 314 23.47 18.39 -8.61
CA ARG A 314 23.31 18.93 -7.25
C ARG A 314 24.46 19.87 -6.88
N LEU A 315 24.18 20.84 -6.01
CA LEU A 315 25.20 21.73 -5.47
C LEU A 315 26.14 20.98 -4.50
N VAL A 316 25.57 20.06 -3.71
CA VAL A 316 26.28 19.21 -2.76
C VAL A 316 25.65 17.82 -2.77
N ARG A 317 26.48 16.77 -2.69
CA ARG A 317 26.06 15.41 -2.37
C ARG A 317 26.61 15.03 -1.00
N ILE A 318 25.76 14.42 -0.19
CA ILE A 318 26.12 14.01 1.17
C ILE A 318 26.76 12.62 1.12
N ASN A 319 27.79 12.37 1.94
CA ASN A 319 28.43 11.06 1.99
C ASN A 319 27.56 10.06 2.81
N PRO A 320 27.06 8.98 2.20
CA PRO A 320 26.20 8.01 2.89
C PRO A 320 26.97 7.03 3.80
N ALA A 321 28.30 7.11 3.87
CA ALA A 321 29.06 6.32 4.83
C ALA A 321 28.63 6.63 6.27
N TYR A 322 28.83 5.68 7.18
CA TYR A 322 28.55 5.92 8.59
C TYR A 322 29.50 6.97 9.20
N GLU A 323 29.00 7.70 10.19
CA GLU A 323 29.83 8.59 11.02
C GLU A 323 31.06 7.84 11.58
N PRO A 324 32.25 8.48 11.63
CA PRO A 324 32.53 9.87 11.27
C PRO A 324 32.93 10.06 9.78
N ALA A 325 32.88 9.02 8.95
CA ALA A 325 33.33 9.11 7.55
C ALA A 325 32.28 9.77 6.65
N GLY A 326 31.00 9.60 6.96
CA GLY A 326 29.87 10.30 6.35
C GLY A 326 28.83 10.70 7.40
N GLU A 327 27.60 10.94 6.97
CA GLU A 327 26.52 11.50 7.80
C GLU A 327 25.50 10.46 8.30
N ASN A 328 25.60 9.21 7.85
CA ASN A 328 24.68 8.18 8.34
C ASN A 328 25.05 7.76 9.76
N LYS A 329 24.06 7.65 10.63
CA LYS A 329 24.18 6.89 11.88
C LYS A 329 23.87 5.43 11.63
N ARG A 330 24.49 4.52 12.37
CA ARG A 330 24.08 3.11 12.37
C ARG A 330 22.65 3.01 12.91
N ASN A 331 21.87 2.06 12.40
CA ASN A 331 20.54 1.79 12.94
C ASN A 331 20.63 1.49 14.46
N PRO A 332 20.10 2.37 15.32
CA PRO A 332 20.25 2.22 16.77
C PRO A 332 19.41 1.06 17.33
N TRP A 333 18.47 0.53 16.54
CA TRP A 333 17.57 -0.55 16.94
C TRP A 333 17.95 -1.91 16.35
N LEU A 334 19.15 -2.05 15.77
CA LEU A 334 19.56 -3.30 15.12
C LEU A 334 19.47 -4.52 16.05
N ASP A 335 19.76 -4.36 17.34
CA ASP A 335 19.67 -5.44 18.32
C ASP A 335 18.22 -5.83 18.67
N ALA A 336 17.25 -4.96 18.39
CA ALA A 336 15.81 -5.19 18.58
C ALA A 336 15.14 -5.81 17.35
N ILE A 337 15.83 -5.84 16.21
CA ILE A 337 15.29 -6.30 14.93
C ILE A 337 15.73 -7.73 14.65
N ASP A 338 14.76 -8.56 14.27
CA ASP A 338 15.01 -9.84 13.64
C ASP A 338 15.32 -9.62 12.14
N THR A 339 16.60 -9.52 11.83
CA THR A 339 17.09 -9.23 10.47
C THR A 339 16.85 -10.38 9.49
N GLU A 340 16.45 -11.57 9.95
CA GLU A 340 16.04 -12.66 9.06
C GLU A 340 14.57 -12.55 8.65
N HIS A 341 13.80 -11.65 9.28
CA HIS A 341 12.36 -11.45 9.08
C HIS A 341 12.02 -9.99 8.79
N ILE A 342 12.60 -9.47 7.69
CA ILE A 342 12.31 -8.14 7.14
C ILE A 342 11.24 -8.27 6.05
N ASN A 343 10.24 -7.40 6.09
CA ASN A 343 9.09 -7.41 5.19
C ASN A 343 8.95 -6.08 4.47
N LEU A 344 8.48 -6.10 3.23
CA LEU A 344 8.34 -4.90 2.42
C LEU A 344 6.88 -4.56 2.19
N TRP A 345 6.56 -3.28 2.15
CA TRP A 345 5.31 -2.80 1.57
C TRP A 345 5.50 -1.46 0.89
N GLY A 346 4.59 -1.14 -0.02
CA GLY A 346 4.60 0.18 -0.64
C GLY A 346 3.32 0.40 -1.40
N GLN A 347 2.99 1.67 -1.62
CA GLN A 347 1.88 2.08 -2.45
C GLN A 347 2.42 2.79 -3.70
N SER A 348 1.76 2.62 -4.84
CA SER A 348 2.09 3.31 -6.10
C SER A 348 3.59 3.26 -6.40
N VAL A 349 4.22 4.41 -6.64
CA VAL A 349 5.66 4.50 -6.88
C VAL A 349 6.52 3.89 -5.76
N GLY A 350 6.06 3.88 -4.50
CA GLY A 350 6.66 3.13 -3.41
C GLY A 350 6.58 1.62 -3.62
N SER A 351 5.44 1.12 -4.07
CA SER A 351 5.24 -0.28 -4.46
C SER A 351 6.17 -0.70 -5.62
N ILE A 352 6.36 0.14 -6.63
CA ILE A 352 7.35 -0.11 -7.70
C ILE A 352 8.78 -0.22 -7.15
N GLY A 353 9.13 0.61 -6.17
CA GLY A 353 10.43 0.54 -5.50
C GLY A 353 10.64 -0.80 -4.80
N MET A 354 9.64 -1.21 -4.02
CA MET A 354 9.67 -2.47 -3.26
C MET A 354 9.58 -3.70 -4.15
N SER A 355 8.81 -3.66 -5.23
CA SER A 355 8.70 -4.77 -6.18
C SER A 355 10.02 -4.92 -6.97
N SER A 356 10.69 -3.82 -7.31
CA SER A 356 12.03 -3.85 -7.92
C SER A 356 13.06 -4.51 -7.01
N TYR A 357 12.97 -4.30 -5.69
CA TYR A 357 13.85 -4.96 -4.72
C TYR A 357 13.84 -6.49 -4.88
N LEU A 358 12.65 -7.09 -5.08
CA LEU A 358 12.50 -8.54 -5.25
C LEU A 358 13.20 -9.06 -6.51
N ASN A 359 13.23 -8.28 -7.59
CA ASN A 359 13.98 -8.61 -8.81
C ASN A 359 15.49 -8.62 -8.56
N TYR A 360 16.02 -7.65 -7.81
CA TYR A 360 17.45 -7.61 -7.46
C TYR A 360 17.81 -8.69 -6.42
N GLN A 361 16.89 -9.03 -5.50
CA GLN A 361 17.06 -10.14 -4.58
C GLN A 361 17.21 -11.48 -5.32
N ASP A 362 16.39 -11.75 -6.34
CA ASP A 362 16.52 -12.95 -7.20
C ASP A 362 17.88 -13.00 -7.91
N LYS A 363 18.34 -11.85 -8.41
CA LYS A 363 19.67 -11.72 -9.03
C LYS A 363 20.82 -11.95 -8.04
N GLY A 364 20.54 -11.98 -6.74
CA GLY A 364 21.51 -12.18 -5.66
C GLY A 364 22.41 -10.98 -5.39
N ARG A 365 22.13 -9.81 -5.99
CA ARG A 365 22.91 -8.58 -5.81
C ARG A 365 22.10 -7.34 -6.14
N GLY A 366 22.36 -6.27 -5.41
CA GLY A 366 21.80 -4.95 -5.64
C GLY A 366 22.46 -4.22 -6.81
N TYR A 367 22.02 -2.98 -7.04
CA TYR A 367 22.55 -2.10 -8.08
C TYR A 367 24.05 -1.80 -7.88
N ASP A 368 24.50 -1.76 -6.62
CA ASP A 368 25.91 -1.60 -6.23
C ASP A 368 26.76 -2.87 -6.44
N GLY A 369 26.16 -3.97 -6.92
CA GLY A 369 26.83 -5.24 -7.21
C GLY A 369 27.07 -6.12 -5.98
N ARG A 370 26.67 -5.69 -4.78
CA ARG A 370 26.82 -6.47 -3.53
C ARG A 370 25.54 -7.25 -3.22
N PRO A 371 25.60 -8.34 -2.43
CA PRO A 371 24.39 -9.01 -1.95
C PRO A 371 23.42 -8.04 -1.29
N LEU A 372 22.13 -8.26 -1.49
CA LEU A 372 21.08 -7.56 -0.76
C LEU A 372 20.72 -8.34 0.52
N PRO A 373 20.31 -7.65 1.60
CA PRO A 373 19.60 -8.30 2.70
C PRO A 373 18.44 -9.14 2.18
N ARG A 374 18.11 -10.25 2.85
CA ARG A 374 16.95 -11.05 2.45
C ARG A 374 15.68 -10.47 3.07
N VAL A 375 14.60 -10.47 2.30
CA VAL A 375 13.25 -10.18 2.79
C VAL A 375 12.36 -11.41 2.72
N SER A 376 11.48 -11.57 3.71
CA SER A 376 10.64 -12.76 3.89
C SER A 376 9.31 -12.64 3.15
N ALA A 377 8.68 -11.47 3.22
CA ALA A 377 7.42 -11.20 2.56
C ALA A 377 7.33 -9.76 2.03
N ALA A 378 6.50 -9.56 1.02
CA ALA A 378 6.16 -8.27 0.44
C ALA A 378 4.65 -8.15 0.23
N SER A 379 4.07 -7.02 0.64
CA SER A 379 2.69 -6.63 0.31
C SER A 379 2.71 -5.33 -0.48
N LEU A 380 2.32 -5.40 -1.74
CA LEU A 380 2.54 -4.37 -2.73
C LEU A 380 1.19 -3.83 -3.21
N MET A 381 1.02 -2.50 -3.26
CA MET A 381 -0.26 -1.87 -3.55
C MET A 381 -0.20 -0.93 -4.76
N SER A 382 -1.07 -1.17 -5.74
CA SER A 382 -1.38 -0.29 -6.88
C SER A 382 -0.15 0.31 -7.57
N GLY A 383 0.82 -0.53 -7.94
CA GLY A 383 2.01 -0.09 -8.66
C GLY A 383 3.09 -1.15 -8.66
N PHE A 384 3.37 -1.76 -9.80
CA PHE A 384 4.28 -2.91 -9.83
C PHE A 384 5.25 -2.83 -11.00
N THR A 385 6.44 -3.36 -10.77
CA THR A 385 7.32 -3.78 -11.85
C THR A 385 7.46 -5.29 -11.87
N GLN A 386 7.80 -5.85 -13.02
CA GLN A 386 8.10 -7.26 -13.17
C GLN A 386 9.24 -7.71 -12.25
N HIS A 387 8.97 -8.73 -11.46
CA HIS A 387 9.94 -9.44 -10.65
C HIS A 387 9.67 -10.96 -10.71
N VAL A 388 10.31 -11.70 -9.83
CA VAL A 388 9.90 -13.07 -9.49
C VAL A 388 9.49 -13.06 -8.03
N ALA A 389 8.68 -14.03 -7.60
CA ALA A 389 8.38 -14.21 -6.19
C ALA A 389 9.59 -14.78 -5.43
N SER A 390 10.65 -13.97 -5.25
CA SER A 390 11.86 -14.30 -4.50
C SER A 390 11.66 -14.23 -2.98
N ALA A 391 10.49 -13.72 -2.56
CA ALA A 391 9.91 -13.75 -1.22
C ALA A 391 8.41 -14.07 -1.35
N ALA A 392 7.66 -14.23 -0.25
CA ALA A 392 6.20 -14.33 -0.34
C ALA A 392 5.60 -12.99 -0.80
N VAL A 393 4.90 -12.93 -1.93
CA VAL A 393 4.38 -11.67 -2.49
C VAL A 393 2.85 -11.60 -2.53
N GLN A 394 2.31 -10.47 -2.08
CA GLN A 394 0.92 -10.09 -2.25
C GLN A 394 0.82 -8.84 -3.14
N TRP A 395 -0.03 -8.88 -4.16
CA TRP A 395 -0.39 -7.76 -5.03
C TRP A 395 -1.80 -7.31 -4.70
N GLN A 396 -1.98 -6.03 -4.44
CA GLN A 396 -3.29 -5.46 -4.15
C GLN A 396 -3.57 -4.27 -5.06
N THR A 397 -4.78 -4.23 -5.62
CA THR A 397 -5.27 -3.17 -6.51
C THR A 397 -6.79 -3.05 -6.34
N ALA A 398 -7.48 -2.26 -7.16
CA ALA A 398 -8.90 -1.99 -7.01
C ALA A 398 -9.63 -1.97 -8.37
N ASP A 399 -10.94 -2.21 -8.37
CA ASP A 399 -11.74 -2.33 -9.61
C ASP A 399 -11.70 -1.12 -10.56
N ILE A 400 -11.36 0.07 -10.03
CA ILE A 400 -11.33 1.37 -10.73
C ILE A 400 -9.99 2.07 -10.44
N ASP A 401 -8.90 1.32 -10.55
CA ASP A 401 -7.54 1.80 -10.37
C ASP A 401 -6.96 2.30 -11.73
N ILE A 402 -5.71 2.76 -11.74
CA ILE A 402 -5.02 3.19 -12.95
C ILE A 402 -4.90 1.99 -13.89
N PRO A 403 -5.47 2.02 -15.11
CA PRO A 403 -5.38 0.89 -16.02
C PRO A 403 -3.93 0.74 -16.47
N GLY A 404 -3.21 -0.19 -15.85
CA GLY A 404 -1.87 -0.55 -16.26
C GLY A 404 -1.93 -1.32 -17.56
N LEU A 405 -1.31 -0.76 -18.59
CA LEU A 405 -0.98 -1.53 -19.77
C LEU A 405 0.28 -2.33 -19.42
N ASN A 406 0.16 -3.66 -19.36
CA ASN A 406 1.33 -4.51 -19.28
C ASN A 406 2.31 -4.20 -20.44
N GLN A 407 3.57 -4.63 -20.29
CA GLN A 407 4.61 -4.53 -21.35
C GLN A 407 4.14 -5.13 -22.70
N TYR A 408 3.03 -5.86 -22.72
CA TYR A 408 2.42 -6.58 -23.83
C TYR A 408 1.05 -6.01 -24.26
N GLY A 409 0.78 -4.73 -24.00
CA GLY A 409 -0.49 -4.07 -24.32
C GLY A 409 -0.94 -4.21 -25.78
N ILE A 410 -2.26 -4.08 -26.00
CA ILE A 410 -3.00 -4.52 -27.21
C ILE A 410 -2.48 -3.95 -28.55
N ILE A 411 -1.76 -2.82 -28.55
CA ILE A 411 -1.39 -2.13 -29.80
C ILE A 411 0.13 -2.04 -30.01
N PHE A 412 0.96 -1.85 -28.97
CA PHE A 412 2.42 -1.91 -29.06
C PHE A 412 3.08 -2.32 -27.73
N PRO A 413 4.12 -3.16 -27.74
CA PRO A 413 4.97 -3.34 -26.56
C PRO A 413 5.61 -2.00 -26.19
N ASN A 414 5.42 -1.52 -24.95
CA ASN A 414 6.06 -0.30 -24.47
C ASN A 414 7.22 -0.66 -23.53
N PRO A 415 8.48 -0.61 -24.00
CA PRO A 415 9.63 -0.92 -23.15
C PRO A 415 9.93 0.18 -22.10
N LEU A 416 9.28 1.34 -22.18
CA LEU A 416 9.55 2.51 -21.33
C LEU A 416 8.62 2.64 -20.12
N PHE A 417 7.40 2.10 -20.22
CA PHE A 417 6.43 2.06 -19.12
C PHE A 417 6.04 0.60 -18.88
N GLN A 418 6.61 0.02 -17.82
CA GLN A 418 6.33 -1.35 -17.38
C GLN A 418 5.51 -1.39 -16.08
N ALA A 419 5.03 -0.23 -15.62
CA ALA A 419 4.13 -0.16 -14.48
C ALA A 419 2.86 -0.93 -14.84
N THR A 420 2.67 -2.10 -14.22
CA THR A 420 1.33 -2.67 -14.17
C THR A 420 0.63 -2.03 -12.99
N ASP A 421 -0.58 -1.60 -13.23
CA ASP A 421 -1.50 -1.11 -12.24
C ASP A 421 -2.89 -1.56 -12.68
N GLY A 422 -3.85 -1.45 -11.78
CA GLY A 422 -5.21 -1.90 -12.02
C GLY A 422 -5.37 -3.41 -12.16
N PRO A 423 -6.60 -3.90 -12.02
CA PRO A 423 -6.93 -5.31 -11.99
C PRO A 423 -6.40 -6.04 -13.21
N ILE A 424 -6.55 -5.49 -14.42
CA ILE A 424 -6.15 -6.22 -15.62
C ILE A 424 -4.62 -6.27 -15.75
N GLY A 425 -3.94 -5.14 -15.57
CA GLY A 425 -2.48 -5.08 -15.68
C GLY A 425 -1.81 -5.93 -14.61
N THR A 426 -2.24 -5.78 -13.36
CA THR A 426 -1.70 -6.53 -12.21
C THR A 426 -2.02 -8.02 -12.32
N LYS A 427 -3.19 -8.42 -12.83
CA LYS A 427 -3.50 -9.83 -13.08
C LYS A 427 -2.57 -10.43 -14.13
N ASP A 428 -2.36 -9.73 -15.25
CA ASP A 428 -1.44 -10.18 -16.29
C ASP A 428 -0.01 -10.35 -15.75
N LEU A 429 0.43 -9.45 -14.86
CA LEU A 429 1.72 -9.58 -14.16
C LEU A 429 1.74 -10.80 -13.24
N TYR A 430 0.76 -10.94 -12.36
CA TYR A 430 0.63 -12.08 -11.44
C TYR A 430 0.70 -13.42 -12.19
N ASP A 431 -0.03 -13.56 -13.30
CA ASP A 431 -0.04 -14.78 -14.10
C ASP A 431 1.28 -15.06 -14.78
N MET A 432 1.94 -14.00 -15.28
CA MET A 432 3.26 -14.11 -15.87
C MET A 432 4.28 -14.61 -14.83
N GLU A 433 4.29 -14.00 -13.65
CA GLU A 433 5.21 -14.37 -12.58
C GLU A 433 4.91 -15.75 -12.00
N ARG A 434 3.64 -16.11 -11.87
CA ARG A 434 3.21 -17.45 -11.41
C ARG A 434 3.68 -18.53 -12.38
N ARG A 435 3.74 -18.24 -13.68
CA ARG A 435 4.25 -19.17 -14.70
C ARG A 435 5.78 -19.24 -14.74
N ASP A 436 6.49 -18.32 -14.11
CA ASP A 436 7.96 -18.38 -14.00
C ASP A 436 8.37 -19.48 -13.01
N PRO A 437 9.19 -20.47 -13.41
CA PRO A 437 9.63 -21.55 -12.53
C PRO A 437 10.51 -21.08 -11.36
N ARG A 438 10.98 -19.83 -11.36
CA ARG A 438 11.73 -19.23 -10.25
C ARG A 438 10.82 -18.71 -9.13
N SER A 439 9.55 -18.41 -9.42
CA SER A 439 8.56 -17.91 -8.46
C SER A 439 8.02 -19.02 -7.56
N THR A 440 8.87 -19.50 -6.65
CA THR A 440 8.58 -20.68 -5.81
C THR A 440 7.93 -20.35 -4.46
N ASN A 441 7.93 -19.08 -4.07
CA ASN A 441 7.32 -18.61 -2.83
C ASN A 441 5.81 -18.38 -2.96
N PRO A 442 5.06 -18.28 -1.85
CA PRO A 442 3.64 -17.95 -1.86
C PRO A 442 3.33 -16.65 -2.62
N MET A 443 2.22 -16.65 -3.35
CA MET A 443 1.77 -15.52 -4.17
C MET A 443 0.26 -15.27 -3.95
N MET A 444 -0.16 -14.01 -3.82
CA MET A 444 -1.58 -13.66 -3.70
C MET A 444 -1.94 -12.40 -4.47
N TYR A 445 -2.98 -12.45 -5.28
CA TYR A 445 -3.50 -11.31 -6.03
C TYR A 445 -4.89 -10.91 -5.50
N ILE A 446 -5.05 -9.63 -5.17
CA ILE A 446 -6.23 -9.06 -4.52
C ILE A 446 -6.73 -7.88 -5.33
N THR A 447 -8.05 -7.78 -5.49
CA THR A 447 -8.73 -6.61 -6.04
C THR A 447 -9.83 -6.17 -5.10
N TYR A 448 -9.90 -4.88 -4.80
CA TYR A 448 -10.96 -4.28 -3.99
C TYR A 448 -12.20 -3.94 -4.82
N GLU A 449 -13.36 -4.29 -4.28
CA GLU A 449 -14.66 -4.02 -4.89
C GLU A 449 -14.89 -2.51 -4.99
N SER A 450 -15.14 -2.02 -6.20
CA SER A 450 -15.50 -0.61 -6.42
C SER A 450 -14.49 0.43 -5.87
N GLY A 451 -13.26 0.01 -5.58
CA GLY A 451 -12.20 0.91 -5.12
C GLY A 451 -11.40 1.55 -6.27
N SER A 452 -10.54 2.50 -5.94
CA SER A 452 -9.58 3.19 -6.80
C SER A 452 -8.13 3.01 -6.31
N HIS A 453 -7.21 3.67 -7.02
CA HIS A 453 -5.81 3.82 -6.61
C HIS A 453 -5.64 4.30 -5.15
N GLY A 454 -6.59 5.12 -4.68
CA GLY A 454 -6.59 5.71 -3.34
C GLY A 454 -7.07 4.77 -2.23
N ASP A 455 -7.59 3.59 -2.53
CA ASP A 455 -8.11 2.66 -1.52
C ASP A 455 -7.03 1.94 -0.71
N SER A 456 -5.77 2.08 -1.13
CA SER A 456 -4.60 1.59 -0.43
C SER A 456 -3.87 2.68 0.39
N ILE A 457 -4.46 3.87 0.52
CA ILE A 457 -3.98 4.97 1.37
C ILE A 457 -5.10 5.49 2.27
N ASN A 458 -4.79 6.36 3.23
CA ASN A 458 -5.76 6.93 4.15
C ASN A 458 -6.09 8.41 3.81
N TRP A 459 -6.08 8.80 2.53
CA TRP A 459 -6.44 10.16 2.14
C TRP A 459 -7.92 10.44 2.36
N LEU A 460 -8.21 11.56 3.03
CA LEU A 460 -9.57 12.05 3.13
C LEU A 460 -9.97 12.80 1.85
N GLY A 461 -11.23 12.60 1.42
CA GLY A 461 -11.79 13.36 0.29
C GLY A 461 -11.42 12.81 -1.09
N VAL A 462 -10.63 11.73 -1.13
CA VAL A 462 -10.30 11.00 -2.36
C VAL A 462 -11.35 9.91 -2.58
N PRO A 463 -11.82 9.69 -3.83
CA PRO A 463 -12.78 8.63 -4.13
C PRO A 463 -12.25 7.27 -3.69
N HIS A 464 -12.94 6.63 -2.77
CA HIS A 464 -12.60 5.32 -2.24
C HIS A 464 -13.86 4.58 -1.73
N ASN A 465 -13.79 3.26 -1.72
CA ASN A 465 -14.78 2.42 -1.03
C ASN A 465 -14.40 2.34 0.46
N PRO A 466 -15.32 2.65 1.41
CA PRO A 466 -15.00 2.73 2.83
C PRO A 466 -14.46 1.42 3.42
N LYS A 467 -14.73 0.28 2.77
CA LYS A 467 -14.26 -1.04 3.20
C LYS A 467 -12.80 -1.29 2.86
N SER A 468 -12.30 -0.73 1.76
CA SER A 468 -11.03 -1.17 1.17
C SER A 468 -9.80 -0.86 2.01
N PRO A 469 -9.66 0.32 2.68
CA PRO A 469 -8.49 0.58 3.50
C PRO A 469 -8.34 -0.45 4.63
N ALA A 470 -9.44 -0.78 5.31
CA ALA A 470 -9.44 -1.80 6.35
C ALA A 470 -9.14 -3.20 5.79
N LEU A 471 -9.70 -3.52 4.62
CA LEU A 471 -9.45 -4.78 3.91
C LEU A 471 -7.99 -4.93 3.48
N SER A 472 -7.41 -3.86 2.93
CA SER A 472 -6.01 -3.77 2.50
C SER A 472 -5.05 -4.04 3.66
N VAL A 473 -5.25 -3.34 4.78
CA VAL A 473 -4.43 -3.55 5.98
C VAL A 473 -4.65 -4.95 6.54
N HIS A 474 -5.89 -5.45 6.54
CA HIS A 474 -6.18 -6.80 7.03
C HIS A 474 -5.40 -7.88 6.26
N TYR A 475 -5.43 -7.85 4.93
CA TYR A 475 -4.71 -8.82 4.10
C TYR A 475 -3.21 -8.65 4.22
N THR A 476 -2.71 -7.42 4.28
CA THR A 476 -1.29 -7.13 4.49
C THR A 476 -0.78 -7.70 5.83
N MET A 477 -1.51 -7.46 6.92
CA MET A 477 -1.15 -7.98 8.24
C MET A 477 -1.27 -9.50 8.30
N SER A 478 -2.28 -10.09 7.65
CA SER A 478 -2.40 -11.55 7.58
C SER A 478 -1.25 -12.16 6.76
N TRP A 479 -0.81 -11.48 5.71
CA TRP A 479 0.33 -11.88 4.89
C TRP A 479 1.63 -11.90 5.69
N PHE A 480 1.93 -10.80 6.39
CA PHE A 480 3.12 -10.69 7.23
C PHE A 480 3.08 -11.65 8.41
N ASN A 481 1.94 -11.80 9.08
CA ASN A 481 1.83 -12.74 10.20
C ASN A 481 1.96 -14.21 9.76
N CYS A 482 1.60 -14.54 8.52
CA CYS A 482 1.77 -15.89 7.98
C CYS A 482 3.20 -16.16 7.48
N TYR A 483 3.81 -15.21 6.75
CA TYR A 483 5.06 -15.45 5.99
C TYR A 483 6.25 -14.58 6.40
N GLY A 484 6.00 -13.54 7.19
CA GLY A 484 6.95 -12.48 7.50
C GLY A 484 7.55 -12.51 8.90
N ARG A 485 7.36 -13.61 9.64
CA ARG A 485 7.84 -13.78 11.03
C ARG A 485 8.26 -15.21 11.29
N ALA A 486 9.17 -15.40 12.24
CA ALA A 486 9.68 -16.72 12.62
C ALA A 486 8.59 -17.63 13.21
N ASP A 487 7.67 -17.05 13.97
CA ASP A 487 6.56 -17.69 14.66
C ASP A 487 5.24 -17.47 13.89
N ALA A 488 5.17 -18.02 12.68
CA ALA A 488 4.02 -17.90 11.79
C ALA A 488 2.67 -18.14 12.51
N ASP A 489 1.73 -17.21 12.33
CA ASP A 489 0.38 -17.32 12.87
C ASP A 489 -0.52 -18.12 11.91
N GLN A 490 -0.86 -19.34 12.31
CA GLN A 490 -1.74 -20.19 11.52
C GLN A 490 -3.12 -19.55 11.28
N THR A 491 -3.65 -18.76 12.22
CA THR A 491 -4.92 -18.05 12.04
C THR A 491 -4.81 -17.03 10.92
N ALA A 492 -3.67 -16.34 10.83
CA ALA A 492 -3.38 -15.41 9.74
C ALA A 492 -3.28 -16.15 8.40
N CYS A 493 -2.58 -17.29 8.35
CA CYS A 493 -2.51 -18.13 7.15
C CYS A 493 -3.90 -18.63 6.69
N ASP A 494 -4.75 -19.05 7.62
CA ASP A 494 -6.11 -19.49 7.33
C ASP A 494 -6.97 -18.34 6.78
N ASN A 495 -6.77 -17.11 7.30
CA ASN A 495 -7.50 -15.92 6.83
C ASN A 495 -7.18 -15.57 5.37
N LEU A 496 -5.96 -15.83 4.89
CA LEU A 496 -5.57 -15.56 3.49
C LEU A 496 -6.36 -16.41 2.48
N SER A 497 -6.87 -17.56 2.91
CA SER A 497 -7.68 -18.44 2.07
C SER A 497 -9.17 -18.10 2.09
N LYS A 498 -9.62 -17.24 3.02
CA LYS A 498 -11.04 -16.98 3.25
C LYS A 498 -11.45 -15.65 2.62
N PRO A 499 -12.51 -15.64 1.80
CA PRO A 499 -13.02 -14.39 1.28
C PRO A 499 -13.54 -13.48 2.40
N ARG A 500 -13.38 -12.18 2.19
CA ARG A 500 -13.92 -11.13 3.06
C ARG A 500 -14.75 -10.16 2.23
N ASP A 501 -15.71 -9.54 2.89
CA ASP A 501 -16.51 -8.47 2.30
C ASP A 501 -15.60 -7.32 1.81
N GLY A 502 -15.93 -6.75 0.65
CA GLY A 502 -15.12 -5.73 -0.05
C GLY A 502 -14.08 -6.27 -1.04
N LEU A 503 -13.92 -7.59 -1.18
CA LEU A 503 -13.16 -8.15 -2.31
C LEU A 503 -13.97 -8.03 -3.61
N SER A 504 -13.29 -7.83 -4.73
CA SER A 504 -13.93 -7.63 -6.03
C SER A 504 -14.83 -8.80 -6.41
N ARG A 505 -16.00 -8.41 -6.93
CA ARG A 505 -16.97 -9.31 -7.58
C ARG A 505 -16.79 -9.38 -9.08
N ALA A 506 -15.96 -8.53 -9.66
CA ALA A 506 -15.66 -8.53 -11.08
C ALA A 506 -14.36 -9.25 -11.43
N VAL A 507 -13.43 -9.33 -10.49
CA VAL A 507 -12.10 -9.89 -10.67
C VAL A 507 -11.79 -10.86 -9.54
N ALA A 508 -11.28 -12.04 -9.88
CA ALA A 508 -11.02 -13.09 -8.90
C ALA A 508 -9.84 -12.69 -8.02
N THR A 509 -10.02 -12.78 -6.71
CA THR A 509 -8.89 -12.83 -5.77
C THR A 509 -8.30 -14.23 -5.81
N GLU A 510 -6.99 -14.31 -5.97
CA GLU A 510 -6.25 -15.55 -6.20
C GLU A 510 -5.16 -15.76 -5.16
N TYR A 511 -5.04 -16.99 -4.66
CA TYR A 511 -4.01 -17.36 -3.68
C TYR A 511 -3.31 -18.65 -4.09
N ALA A 512 -2.00 -18.56 -4.34
CA ALA A 512 -1.12 -19.66 -4.68
C ALA A 512 -0.11 -19.89 -3.55
N PRO A 513 -0.47 -20.69 -2.52
CA PRO A 513 0.38 -20.89 -1.33
C PRO A 513 1.71 -21.61 -1.62
N GLN A 514 1.86 -22.27 -2.77
CA GLN A 514 3.10 -22.91 -3.20
C GLN A 514 3.71 -22.26 -4.46
N GLY A 515 3.29 -21.02 -4.77
CA GLY A 515 3.76 -20.28 -5.94
C GLY A 515 3.54 -21.04 -7.24
N HIS A 516 4.57 -21.10 -8.08
CA HIS A 516 4.58 -21.76 -9.38
C HIS A 516 4.19 -23.25 -9.34
N TYR A 517 4.66 -23.99 -8.32
CA TYR A 517 4.50 -25.44 -8.28
C TYR A 517 3.12 -25.90 -7.81
N GLY A 518 2.32 -25.00 -7.23
CA GLY A 518 1.00 -25.29 -6.70
C GLY A 518 -0.16 -24.80 -7.56
N PRO A 519 -1.38 -25.21 -7.23
CA PRO A 519 -2.59 -24.57 -7.74
C PRO A 519 -2.67 -23.11 -7.26
N SER A 520 -3.22 -22.24 -8.11
CA SER A 520 -3.78 -20.96 -7.67
C SER A 520 -5.24 -21.19 -7.31
N TYR A 521 -5.63 -20.86 -6.09
CA TYR A 521 -6.99 -21.01 -5.61
C TYR A 521 -7.77 -19.72 -5.72
N CYS A 522 -9.01 -19.81 -6.18
CA CYS A 522 -9.96 -18.71 -6.15
C CYS A 522 -10.39 -18.49 -4.70
N VAL A 523 -10.02 -17.36 -4.11
CA VAL A 523 -10.59 -16.88 -2.85
C VAL A 523 -11.96 -16.27 -3.11
N THR A 524 -12.12 -15.56 -4.23
CA THR A 524 -13.40 -15.08 -4.73
C THR A 524 -13.64 -15.58 -6.15
N ILE A 525 -14.91 -15.74 -6.53
CA ILE A 525 -15.32 -16.10 -7.89
C ILE A 525 -16.12 -14.93 -8.47
N PRO A 526 -15.69 -14.35 -9.60
CA PRO A 526 -16.41 -13.25 -10.24
C PRO A 526 -17.83 -13.60 -10.64
N ASP A 527 -18.74 -12.65 -10.47
CA ASP A 527 -20.15 -12.74 -10.85
C ASP A 527 -20.74 -11.42 -11.37
N ARG A 528 -19.86 -10.44 -11.60
CA ARG A 528 -20.16 -9.11 -12.11
C ARG A 528 -19.12 -8.66 -13.14
N ALA A 529 -19.42 -7.59 -13.86
CA ALA A 529 -18.46 -6.90 -14.73
C ALA A 529 -18.11 -5.52 -14.16
N THR A 530 -16.84 -5.13 -14.23
CA THR A 530 -16.38 -3.76 -13.90
C THR A 530 -16.15 -2.95 -15.17
N ILE A 531 -16.22 -1.63 -15.07
CA ILE A 531 -15.93 -0.70 -16.18
C ILE A 531 -14.51 -0.89 -16.73
N GLU A 532 -13.53 -1.21 -15.89
CA GLU A 532 -12.15 -1.36 -16.34
C GLU A 532 -11.98 -2.53 -17.32
N GLN A 533 -12.82 -3.56 -17.22
CA GLN A 533 -12.80 -4.71 -18.13
C GLN A 533 -13.15 -4.33 -19.58
N ILE A 534 -13.66 -3.13 -19.88
CA ILE A 534 -13.88 -2.66 -21.25
C ILE A 534 -12.60 -2.72 -22.09
N ILE A 535 -11.41 -2.58 -21.47
CA ILE A 535 -10.11 -2.73 -22.16
C ILE A 535 -9.83 -4.18 -22.57
N ARG A 536 -10.60 -5.15 -22.10
CA ARG A 536 -10.64 -6.57 -22.49
C ARG A 536 -12.08 -6.96 -22.84
N PRO A 537 -12.62 -6.52 -24.00
CA PRO A 537 -14.05 -6.65 -24.32
C PRO A 537 -14.60 -8.08 -24.20
N GLN A 538 -13.78 -9.09 -24.45
CA GLN A 538 -14.14 -10.49 -24.29
C GLN A 538 -14.43 -10.88 -22.83
N ILE A 539 -13.63 -10.40 -21.87
CA ILE A 539 -13.82 -10.64 -20.43
C ILE A 539 -15.05 -9.87 -19.97
N PHE A 540 -15.16 -8.60 -20.37
CA PHE A 540 -16.31 -7.76 -20.04
C PHE A 540 -17.62 -8.38 -20.51
N LEU A 541 -17.72 -8.80 -21.78
CA LEU A 541 -18.92 -9.43 -22.32
C LEU A 541 -19.24 -10.76 -21.64
N GLN A 542 -18.23 -11.58 -21.31
CA GLN A 542 -18.45 -12.83 -20.56
C GLN A 542 -19.04 -12.52 -19.18
N ASN A 543 -18.45 -11.59 -18.43
CA ASN A 543 -18.89 -11.21 -17.09
C ASN A 543 -20.27 -10.54 -17.09
N LEU A 544 -20.65 -9.87 -18.20
CA LEU A 544 -21.97 -9.28 -18.37
C LEU A 544 -23.06 -10.29 -18.75
N THR A 545 -22.71 -11.46 -19.28
CA THR A 545 -23.69 -12.37 -19.91
C THR A 545 -23.68 -13.80 -19.37
N SER A 546 -22.66 -14.17 -18.61
CA SER A 546 -22.46 -15.52 -18.07
C SER A 546 -22.18 -15.48 -16.56
N SER A 547 -22.65 -16.50 -15.85
CA SER A 547 -22.32 -16.72 -14.43
C SER A 547 -21.88 -18.18 -14.21
N PRO A 548 -20.73 -18.42 -13.56
CA PRO A 548 -19.79 -17.41 -13.06
C PRO A 548 -19.12 -16.62 -14.21
N GLY A 549 -18.55 -15.46 -13.86
CA GLY A 549 -17.72 -14.67 -14.77
C GLY A 549 -16.43 -15.38 -15.16
N TRP A 550 -15.56 -14.68 -15.87
CA TRP A 550 -14.23 -15.12 -16.25
C TRP A 550 -13.29 -15.17 -15.03
N TYR A 551 -12.64 -16.31 -14.85
CA TYR A 551 -11.56 -16.55 -13.89
C TYR A 551 -10.73 -17.73 -14.38
N ASP A 552 -9.47 -17.84 -13.95
CA ASP A 552 -8.52 -18.88 -14.35
C ASP A 552 -7.80 -19.55 -13.17
N CYS A 553 -8.37 -19.43 -11.97
CA CYS A 553 -7.98 -20.14 -10.75
C CYS A 553 -8.79 -21.43 -10.49
N THR A 554 -8.30 -22.23 -9.54
CA THR A 554 -8.94 -23.45 -9.05
C THR A 554 -9.93 -23.10 -7.94
N ARG A 555 -11.18 -23.56 -8.04
CA ARG A 555 -12.15 -23.36 -6.96
C ARG A 555 -11.72 -24.09 -5.68
N GLN A 556 -11.96 -23.46 -4.53
CA GLN A 556 -11.89 -24.13 -3.24
C GLN A 556 -13.24 -24.84 -3.03
N ASP A 557 -13.21 -26.15 -2.81
CA ASP A 557 -14.40 -27.01 -2.61
C ASP A 557 -14.91 -26.96 -1.15
#